data_AF-A0A024G3I5-F1
#
_entry.id   AF-A0A024G3I5-F1
#
_cell.length_a   1.000
_cell.length_b   1.000
_cell.length_c   1.000
_cell.angle_alpha   90.00
_cell.angle_beta   90.00
_cell.angle_gamma   90.00
#
_symmetry.space_group_name_H-M   'P 1'
#
loop_
_entity.id
_entity.type
_entity.pdbx_description
1 polymer ?
#
loop_
_entity_poly.entity_id
_entity_poly.type
_entity_poly.pdbx_seq_one_letter_code
_entity_poly.pdbx_strand_id
1 'polypeptide(L)'
;MEYEQLLRQRQHQLRILQIFPPHLDDSELSHKEWTYFALEIARIGVILIAPCCVLYHLEVIRLDSVLCNITVALCIMQLFISANRHFILYPEGRTKRLQYWHQLGMSDKLKMLEFYHRASSKFLCRFPATVSTKEVRRFYRKQNAILFTLFVDLYVLCMVLLIVCYLKMKPLYIWLLYFASVLSGVLIVHIGKRHLLELDEILILRKSPELAIGLTRQVSAKESSALRTCVSSYHTGVI
;
A
#
# COMPACT_ATOMS: atom_id res chain seq x y z
N MET A 1 -17.96 29.17 -11.93
CA MET A 1 -18.43 27.97 -11.20
C MET A 1 -18.29 26.69 -12.02
N GLU A 2 -18.65 26.69 -13.30
CA GLU A 2 -18.58 25.50 -14.18
C GLU A 2 -17.14 24.98 -14.38
N TYR A 3 -16.16 25.87 -14.55
CA TYR A 3 -14.74 25.49 -14.67
C TYR A 3 -14.21 24.76 -13.43
N GLU A 4 -14.58 25.20 -12.22
CA GLU A 4 -14.14 24.53 -10.97
C GLU A 4 -14.78 23.15 -10.79
N GLN A 5 -16.01 22.96 -11.25
CA GLN A 5 -16.69 21.67 -11.23
C GLN A 5 -16.02 20.69 -12.19
N LEU A 6 -15.69 21.14 -13.41
CA LEU A 6 -14.93 20.36 -14.38
C LEU A 6 -13.54 19.98 -13.86
N LEU A 7 -12.86 20.89 -13.15
CA LEU A 7 -11.54 20.64 -12.56
C LEU A 7 -11.61 19.61 -11.43
N ARG A 8 -12.63 19.71 -10.55
CA ARG A 8 -12.89 18.71 -9.50
C ARG A 8 -13.22 17.34 -10.09
N GLN A 9 -14.03 17.30 -11.14
CA GLN A 9 -14.38 16.05 -11.82
C GLN A 9 -13.15 15.40 -12.46
N ARG A 10 -12.28 16.18 -13.12
CA ARG A 10 -11.03 15.69 -13.70
C ARG A 10 -10.06 15.19 -12.64
N GLN A 11 -9.93 15.89 -11.51
CA GLN A 11 -9.11 15.42 -10.38
C GLN A 11 -9.64 14.12 -9.78
N HIS A 12 -10.96 13.98 -9.68
CA HIS A 12 -11.61 12.76 -9.20
C HIS A 12 -11.33 11.57 -10.13
N GLN A 13 -11.47 11.77 -11.45
CA GLN A 13 -11.16 10.75 -12.46
C GLN A 13 -9.69 10.31 -12.38
N LEU A 14 -8.76 11.25 -12.30
CA LEU A 14 -7.32 10.95 -12.17
C LEU A 14 -7.04 10.17 -10.88
N ARG A 15 -7.65 10.55 -9.76
CA ARG A 15 -7.48 9.83 -8.48
C ARG A 15 -8.02 8.41 -8.56
N ILE A 16 -9.17 8.19 -9.19
CA ILE A 16 -9.71 6.85 -9.41
C ILE A 16 -8.77 6.04 -10.27
N LEU A 17 -8.27 6.62 -11.37
CA LEU A 17 -7.33 5.91 -12.22
C LEU A 17 -6.04 5.56 -11.47
N GLN A 18 -5.56 6.39 -10.53
CA GLN A 18 -4.35 6.10 -9.73
C GLN A 18 -4.54 4.91 -8.82
N ILE A 19 -5.75 4.74 -8.29
CA ILE A 19 -6.12 3.63 -7.40
C ILE A 19 -6.45 2.37 -8.23
N PHE A 20 -7.04 2.54 -9.40
CA PHE A 20 -7.46 1.48 -10.32
C PHE A 20 -6.73 1.62 -11.66
N PRO A 21 -5.47 1.18 -11.75
CA PRO A 21 -4.71 1.31 -12.97
C PRO A 21 -5.42 0.61 -14.14
N PRO A 22 -5.60 1.30 -15.28
CA PRO A 22 -6.37 0.76 -16.40
C PRO A 22 -5.69 -0.42 -17.08
N HIS A 23 -4.38 -0.59 -16.88
CA HIS A 23 -3.57 -1.66 -17.46
C HIS A 23 -3.57 -2.97 -16.67
N LEU A 24 -4.13 -2.97 -15.47
CA LEU A 24 -4.25 -4.18 -14.67
C LEU A 24 -5.49 -4.95 -15.09
N ASP A 25 -5.37 -6.27 -15.14
CA ASP A 25 -6.50 -7.16 -15.33
C ASP A 25 -7.38 -7.18 -14.08
N ASP A 26 -8.65 -7.48 -14.29
CA ASP A 26 -9.66 -7.52 -13.23
C ASP A 26 -9.34 -8.54 -12.14
N SER A 27 -8.72 -9.66 -12.50
CA SER A 27 -8.24 -10.68 -11.56
C SER A 27 -7.10 -10.18 -10.69
N GLU A 28 -6.15 -9.44 -11.26
CA GLU A 28 -5.01 -8.87 -10.54
C GLU A 28 -5.46 -7.77 -9.59
N LEU A 29 -6.37 -6.89 -10.04
CA LEU A 29 -7.01 -5.88 -9.22
C LEU A 29 -7.80 -6.48 -8.05
N SER A 30 -8.51 -7.59 -8.28
CA SER A 30 -9.29 -8.27 -7.24
C SER A 30 -8.38 -8.90 -6.20
N HIS A 31 -7.34 -9.63 -6.64
CA HIS A 31 -6.36 -10.22 -5.73
C HIS A 31 -5.68 -9.15 -4.86
N LYS A 32 -5.29 -8.03 -5.48
CA LYS A 32 -4.67 -6.89 -4.78
C LYS A 32 -5.58 -6.28 -3.73
N GLU A 33 -6.86 -6.07 -4.04
CA GLU A 33 -7.82 -5.51 -3.09
C GLU A 33 -8.10 -6.47 -1.93
N TRP A 34 -8.25 -7.77 -2.20
CA TRP A 34 -8.39 -8.78 -1.15
C TRP A 34 -7.18 -8.79 -0.21
N THR A 35 -5.98 -8.67 -0.78
CA THR A 35 -4.74 -8.59 -0.02
C THR A 35 -4.68 -7.32 0.83
N TYR A 36 -5.13 -6.18 0.28
CA TYR A 36 -5.25 -4.92 1.02
C TYR A 36 -6.23 -5.05 2.19
N PHE A 37 -7.41 -5.62 1.94
CA PHE A 37 -8.44 -5.82 2.95
C PHE A 37 -7.97 -6.75 4.07
N ALA A 38 -7.33 -7.89 3.73
CA ALA A 38 -6.75 -8.80 4.69
C ALA A 38 -5.67 -8.11 5.55
N LEU A 39 -4.86 -7.23 4.96
CA LEU A 39 -3.83 -6.48 5.67
C LEU A 39 -4.42 -5.44 6.64
N GLU A 40 -5.51 -4.75 6.29
CA GLU A 40 -6.20 -3.85 7.22
C GLU A 40 -6.87 -4.63 8.37
N ILE A 41 -7.41 -5.82 8.12
CA ILE A 41 -7.91 -6.69 9.19
C ILE A 41 -6.76 -7.11 10.12
N ALA A 42 -5.64 -7.57 9.54
CA ALA A 42 -4.47 -7.95 10.30
C ALA A 42 -3.92 -6.78 11.14
N ARG A 43 -3.96 -5.56 10.58
CA ARG A 43 -3.58 -4.32 11.28
C ARG A 43 -4.44 -4.10 12.51
N ILE A 44 -5.77 -4.18 12.39
CA ILE A 44 -6.69 -4.04 13.52
C ILE A 44 -6.38 -5.10 14.58
N GLY A 45 -6.17 -6.35 14.16
CA GLY A 45 -5.81 -7.46 15.04
C GLY A 45 -4.52 -7.24 15.82
N VAL A 46 -3.43 -6.90 15.13
CA VAL A 46 -2.08 -6.83 15.71
C VAL A 46 -1.88 -5.57 16.56
N ILE A 47 -2.46 -4.44 16.16
CA ILE A 47 -2.20 -3.15 16.80
C ILE A 47 -3.21 -2.83 17.89
N LEU A 48 -4.49 -3.18 17.70
CA LEU A 48 -5.55 -2.83 18.64
C LEU A 48 -5.94 -4.03 19.50
N ILE A 49 -6.36 -5.13 18.86
CA ILE A 49 -6.98 -6.24 19.58
C ILE A 49 -5.95 -6.98 20.46
N ALA A 50 -4.85 -7.45 19.88
CA ALA A 50 -3.89 -8.27 20.61
C ALA A 50 -3.27 -7.58 21.85
N PRO A 51 -2.77 -6.33 21.77
CA PRO A 51 -2.25 -5.60 22.93
C PRO A 51 -3.31 -5.37 24.01
N CYS A 52 -4.55 -5.04 23.62
CA CYS A 52 -5.64 -4.85 24.57
C CYS A 52 -6.10 -6.15 25.23
N CYS A 53 -6.12 -7.27 24.50
CA CYS A 53 -6.41 -8.59 25.07
C CYS A 53 -5.37 -8.98 26.13
N VAL A 54 -4.08 -8.71 25.89
CA VAL A 54 -3.03 -8.97 26.89
C VAL A 54 -3.24 -8.11 28.14
N LEU A 55 -3.52 -6.81 27.97
CA LEU A 55 -3.79 -5.92 29.11
C LEU A 55 -5.05 -6.30 29.89
N TYR A 56 -6.08 -6.80 29.20
CA TYR A 56 -7.30 -7.32 29.81
C TYR A 56 -7.02 -8.59 30.64
N HIS A 57 -6.27 -9.55 30.08
CA HIS A 57 -5.89 -10.78 30.78
C HIS A 57 -5.02 -10.54 32.00
N LEU A 58 -4.20 -9.48 31.99
CA LEU A 58 -3.38 -9.07 33.12
C LEU A 58 -4.16 -8.19 34.12
N GLU A 59 -5.48 -8.06 33.98
CA GLU A 59 -6.33 -7.21 34.83
C GLU A 59 -5.89 -5.74 34.93
N VAL A 60 -5.04 -5.27 34.00
CA VAL A 60 -4.57 -3.88 33.94
C VAL A 60 -5.72 -2.98 33.47
N ILE A 61 -6.54 -3.47 32.54
CA ILE A 61 -7.71 -2.80 32.01
C ILE A 61 -8.94 -3.66 32.29
N ARG A 62 -9.97 -3.07 32.89
CA ARG A 62 -11.29 -3.71 33.05
C ARG A 62 -12.19 -3.45 31.84
N LEU A 63 -13.18 -4.29 31.62
CA LEU A 63 -14.19 -4.11 30.56
C LEU A 63 -14.90 -2.75 30.67
N ASP A 64 -15.17 -2.30 31.90
CA ASP A 64 -15.82 -1.00 32.15
C ASP A 64 -14.90 0.20 31.94
N SER A 65 -13.62 -0.03 31.61
CA SER A 65 -12.67 1.04 31.38
C SER A 65 -13.00 1.81 30.10
N VAL A 66 -12.91 3.14 30.20
CA VAL A 66 -13.01 4.06 29.05
C VAL A 66 -12.04 3.65 27.92
N LEU A 67 -10.85 3.16 28.25
CA LEU A 67 -9.85 2.68 27.26
C LEU A 67 -10.34 1.47 26.46
N CYS A 68 -11.03 0.52 27.12
CA CYS A 68 -11.60 -0.64 26.46
C CYS A 68 -12.72 -0.21 25.49
N ASN A 69 -13.62 0.67 25.95
CA ASN A 69 -14.69 1.23 25.12
C ASN A 69 -14.16 2.01 23.91
N ILE A 70 -13.14 2.86 24.10
CA ILE A 70 -12.49 3.58 22.99
C ILE A 70 -11.86 2.61 22.00
N THR A 71 -11.17 1.57 22.48
CA THR A 71 -10.53 0.58 21.61
C THR A 71 -11.56 -0.18 20.77
N VAL A 72 -12.64 -0.64 21.40
CA VAL A 72 -13.74 -1.33 20.72
C VAL A 72 -14.38 -0.41 19.68
N ALA A 73 -14.66 0.85 20.02
CA ALA A 73 -15.21 1.83 19.09
C ALA A 73 -14.27 2.08 17.89
N LEU A 74 -12.96 2.21 18.13
CA LEU A 74 -11.96 2.35 17.07
C LEU A 74 -11.89 1.11 16.17
N CYS A 75 -11.96 -0.10 16.75
CA CYS A 75 -12.03 -1.34 15.98
C CYS A 75 -13.27 -1.37 15.07
N ILE A 76 -14.45 -1.08 15.62
CA ILE A 76 -15.71 -1.04 14.86
C ILE A 76 -15.62 0.00 13.73
N MET A 77 -15.16 1.21 14.03
CA MET A 77 -15.00 2.27 13.03
C MET A 77 -14.02 1.88 11.93
N GLN A 78 -12.86 1.31 12.26
CA GLN A 78 -11.87 0.88 11.26
C GLN A 78 -12.37 -0.29 10.41
N LEU A 79 -13.08 -1.25 11.01
CA LEU A 79 -13.74 -2.34 10.28
C LEU A 79 -14.81 -1.79 9.34
N PHE A 80 -15.63 -0.86 9.80
CA PHE A 80 -16.67 -0.23 8.99
C PHE A 80 -16.08 0.52 7.80
N ILE A 81 -15.03 1.33 8.01
CA ILE A 81 -14.34 2.05 6.93
C ILE A 81 -13.74 1.07 5.92
N SER A 82 -13.09 0.01 6.41
CA SER A 82 -12.45 -0.99 5.54
C SER A 82 -13.48 -1.80 4.74
N ALA A 83 -14.58 -2.18 5.38
CA ALA A 83 -15.69 -2.89 4.74
C ALA A 83 -16.40 -2.00 3.71
N ASN A 84 -16.71 -0.74 4.05
CA ASN A 84 -17.31 0.22 3.12
C ASN A 84 -16.42 0.41 1.88
N ARG A 85 -15.12 0.57 2.08
CA ARG A 85 -14.17 0.65 0.97
C ARG A 85 -14.22 -0.60 0.09
N HIS A 86 -14.18 -1.79 0.69
CA HIS A 86 -14.11 -3.06 -0.05
C HIS A 86 -15.42 -3.41 -0.78
N PHE A 87 -16.56 -3.21 -0.13
CA PHE A 87 -17.86 -3.64 -0.65
C PHE A 87 -18.56 -2.57 -1.50
N ILE A 88 -18.30 -1.29 -1.28
CA ILE A 88 -19.02 -0.19 -1.96
C ILE A 88 -18.09 0.56 -2.89
N LEU A 89 -17.02 1.16 -2.37
CA LEU A 89 -16.16 2.06 -3.16
C LEU A 89 -15.33 1.30 -4.21
N TYR A 90 -14.87 0.10 -3.89
CA TYR A 90 -14.07 -0.73 -4.79
C TYR A 90 -14.81 -1.14 -6.08
N PRO A 91 -16.01 -1.77 -6.03
CA PRO A 91 -16.72 -2.14 -7.26
C PRO A 91 -17.10 -0.92 -8.10
N GLU A 92 -17.46 0.20 -7.46
CA GLU A 92 -17.70 1.45 -8.17
C GLU A 92 -16.46 1.98 -8.89
N GLY A 93 -15.30 1.99 -8.23
CA GLY A 93 -14.05 2.44 -8.83
C GLY A 93 -13.62 1.54 -9.98
N ARG A 94 -13.76 0.22 -9.81
CA ARG A 94 -13.44 -0.78 -10.84
C ARG A 94 -14.28 -0.59 -12.11
N THR A 95 -15.61 -0.43 -11.96
CA THR A 95 -16.52 -0.27 -13.10
C THR A 95 -16.30 1.05 -13.84
N LYS A 96 -16.04 2.14 -13.10
CA LYS A 96 -15.81 3.47 -13.68
C LYS A 96 -14.42 3.63 -14.32
N ARG A 97 -13.44 2.75 -14.03
CA ARG A 97 -12.04 2.92 -14.49
C ARG A 97 -11.91 3.04 -16.01
N LEU A 98 -12.52 2.13 -16.76
CA LEU A 98 -12.35 2.08 -18.22
C LEU A 98 -13.08 3.26 -18.86
N GLN A 99 -14.26 3.60 -18.35
CA GLN A 99 -14.99 4.78 -18.78
C GLN A 99 -14.16 6.06 -18.60
N TYR A 100 -13.54 6.25 -17.44
CA TYR A 100 -12.67 7.41 -17.18
C TYR A 100 -11.39 7.38 -18.01
N TRP A 101 -10.81 6.20 -18.24
CA TRP A 101 -9.67 6.08 -19.13
C TRP A 101 -10.00 6.51 -20.56
N HIS A 102 -11.16 6.11 -21.10
CA HIS A 102 -11.57 6.50 -22.45
C HIS A 102 -11.94 7.99 -22.55
N GLN A 103 -12.48 8.59 -21.48
CA GLN A 103 -12.83 10.01 -21.42
C GLN A 103 -11.61 10.95 -21.35
N LEU A 104 -10.44 10.46 -20.93
CA LEU A 104 -9.24 11.28 -20.87
C LEU A 104 -8.65 11.56 -22.25
N GLY A 105 -8.25 12.83 -22.45
CA GLY A 105 -7.42 13.23 -23.58
C GLY A 105 -6.01 12.61 -23.51
N MET A 106 -5.31 12.58 -24.64
CA MET A 106 -3.98 11.96 -24.74
C MET A 106 -2.94 12.58 -23.79
N SER A 107 -2.99 13.90 -23.59
CA SER A 107 -2.07 14.60 -22.68
C SER A 107 -2.19 14.15 -21.22
N ASP A 108 -3.40 13.85 -20.74
CA ASP A 108 -3.59 13.36 -19.37
C ASP A 108 -3.23 11.89 -19.22
N LYS A 109 -3.51 11.08 -20.25
CA LYS A 109 -3.05 9.68 -20.29
C LYS A 109 -1.54 9.59 -20.17
N LEU A 110 -0.82 10.47 -20.87
CA LEU A 110 0.63 10.57 -20.79
C LEU A 110 1.12 10.99 -19.40
N LYS A 111 0.51 12.01 -18.78
CA LYS A 111 0.82 12.38 -17.38
C LYS A 111 0.58 11.23 -16.41
N MET A 112 -0.45 10.43 -16.67
CA MET A 112 -0.79 9.28 -15.84
C MET A 112 0.23 8.15 -15.99
N LEU A 113 0.67 7.87 -17.22
CA LEU A 113 1.75 6.94 -17.50
C LEU A 113 3.07 7.40 -16.89
N GLU A 114 3.38 8.70 -16.97
CA GLU A 114 4.54 9.29 -16.34
C GLU A 114 4.48 9.15 -14.80
N PHE A 115 3.30 9.33 -14.20
CA PHE A 115 3.08 9.09 -12.78
C PHE A 115 3.41 7.64 -12.41
N TYR A 116 2.90 6.66 -13.16
CA TYR A 116 3.23 5.24 -12.93
C TYR A 116 4.70 4.93 -13.12
N HIS A 117 5.31 5.49 -14.17
CA HIS A 117 6.73 5.34 -14.42
C HIS A 117 7.57 5.91 -13.26
N ARG A 118 7.27 7.12 -12.78
CA ARG A 118 7.94 7.74 -11.63
C ARG A 118 7.70 6.97 -10.32
N ALA A 119 6.51 6.42 -10.12
CA ALA A 119 6.21 5.59 -8.96
C ALA A 119 7.07 4.31 -8.96
N SER A 120 7.26 3.72 -10.14
CA SER A 120 8.06 2.50 -10.32
C SER A 120 9.58 2.76 -10.36
N SER A 121 10.05 3.91 -10.84
CA SER A 121 11.47 4.20 -11.04
C SER A 121 12.26 4.25 -9.73
N LYS A 122 11.64 4.72 -8.64
CA LYS A 122 12.23 4.68 -7.29
C LYS A 122 12.65 3.27 -6.84
N PHE A 123 12.01 2.23 -7.40
CA PHE A 123 12.27 0.83 -7.07
C PHE A 123 13.04 0.10 -8.18
N LEU A 124 12.73 0.39 -9.45
CA LEU A 124 13.30 -0.30 -10.61
C LEU A 124 14.73 0.17 -10.95
N CYS A 125 15.10 1.43 -10.70
CA CYS A 125 16.45 1.93 -10.99
C CYS A 125 17.57 1.25 -10.19
N ARG A 126 17.22 0.39 -9.21
CA ARG A 126 18.18 -0.43 -8.47
C ARG A 126 18.54 -1.74 -9.15
N PHE A 127 17.80 -2.17 -10.17
CA PHE A 127 18.01 -3.45 -10.85
C PHE A 127 18.19 -3.24 -12.36
N PRO A 128 19.28 -3.74 -12.96
CA PRO A 128 19.47 -3.65 -14.40
C PRO A 128 18.39 -4.44 -15.16
N ALA A 129 18.09 -4.03 -16.39
CA ALA A 129 17.06 -4.63 -17.23
C ALA A 129 17.24 -6.15 -17.46
N THR A 130 18.48 -6.64 -17.33
CA THR A 130 18.88 -8.05 -17.46
C THR A 130 18.42 -8.95 -16.32
N VAL A 131 18.11 -8.40 -15.14
CA VAL A 131 17.73 -9.19 -13.94
C VAL A 131 16.29 -9.66 -14.07
N SER A 132 16.03 -10.96 -13.90
CA SER A 132 14.69 -11.50 -14.01
C SER A 132 13.75 -10.95 -12.92
N THR A 133 12.44 -10.90 -13.21
CA THR A 133 11.41 -10.54 -12.22
C THR A 133 11.43 -11.44 -10.99
N LYS A 134 11.84 -12.71 -11.15
CA LYS A 134 12.00 -13.68 -10.07
C LYS A 134 13.14 -13.33 -9.11
N GLU A 135 14.27 -12.86 -9.63
CA GLU A 135 15.43 -12.47 -8.82
C GLU A 135 15.15 -11.21 -8.00
N VAL A 136 14.51 -10.21 -8.62
CA VAL A 136 14.06 -9.00 -7.91
C VAL A 136 13.10 -9.36 -6.77
N ARG A 137 12.12 -10.24 -7.05
CA ARG A 137 11.19 -10.75 -6.03
C ARG A 137 11.93 -11.47 -4.91
N ARG A 138 12.93 -12.29 -5.22
CA ARG A 138 13.73 -13.02 -4.23
C ARG A 138 14.55 -12.07 -3.34
N PHE A 139 15.16 -11.04 -3.92
CA PHE A 139 15.92 -10.03 -3.18
C PHE A 139 15.03 -9.29 -2.17
N TYR A 140 13.91 -8.73 -2.63
CA TYR A 140 13.00 -8.00 -1.73
C TYR A 140 12.37 -8.91 -0.69
N ARG A 141 12.03 -10.15 -1.06
CA ARG A 141 11.54 -11.15 -0.10
C ARG A 141 12.58 -11.44 0.98
N LYS A 142 13.84 -11.64 0.62
CA LYS A 142 14.91 -11.92 1.60
C LYS A 142 15.13 -10.72 2.54
N GLN A 143 15.27 -9.52 1.98
CA GLN A 143 15.49 -8.31 2.78
C GLN A 143 14.31 -8.03 3.73
N ASN A 144 13.08 -8.10 3.23
CA ASN A 144 11.89 -7.86 4.04
C ASN A 144 11.61 -9.01 5.00
N ALA A 145 11.95 -10.26 4.68
CA ALA A 145 11.79 -11.38 5.61
C ALA A 145 12.65 -11.18 6.85
N ILE A 146 13.92 -10.77 6.70
CA ILE A 146 14.81 -10.48 7.83
C ILE A 146 14.22 -9.37 8.71
N LEU A 147 13.73 -8.30 8.08
CA LEU A 147 13.15 -7.16 8.81
C LEU A 147 11.84 -7.57 9.52
N PHE A 148 11.01 -8.33 8.82
CA PHE A 148 9.73 -8.83 9.33
C PHE A 148 9.93 -9.76 10.53
N THR A 149 10.85 -10.73 10.45
CA THR A 149 11.15 -11.63 11.57
C THR A 149 11.65 -10.85 12.78
N LEU A 150 12.55 -9.87 12.58
CA LEU A 150 13.07 -9.05 13.66
C LEU A 150 11.96 -8.29 14.40
N PHE A 151 11.01 -7.67 13.67
CA PHE A 151 9.92 -6.94 14.31
C PHE A 151 8.86 -7.85 14.92
N VAL A 152 8.61 -9.02 14.35
CA VAL A 152 7.73 -10.04 14.96
C VAL A 152 8.32 -10.54 16.27
N ASP A 153 9.62 -10.87 16.29
CA ASP A 153 10.30 -11.32 17.50
C ASP A 153 10.30 -10.23 18.57
N LEU A 154 10.55 -8.97 18.18
CA LEU A 154 10.47 -7.81 19.08
C LEU A 154 9.05 -7.62 19.62
N TYR A 155 8.02 -7.75 18.78
CA TYR A 155 6.62 -7.66 19.20
C TYR A 155 6.28 -8.72 20.25
N VAL A 156 6.64 -9.98 19.98
CA VAL A 156 6.41 -11.10 20.91
C VAL A 156 7.19 -10.88 22.21
N LEU A 157 8.44 -10.45 22.13
CA LEU A 157 9.27 -10.14 23.29
C LEU A 157 8.63 -9.03 24.15
N CYS A 158 8.14 -7.95 23.53
CA CYS A 158 7.43 -6.89 24.24
C CYS A 158 6.20 -7.43 24.97
N MET A 159 5.40 -8.30 24.35
CA MET A 159 4.22 -8.90 24.97
C MET A 159 4.58 -9.82 26.14
N VAL A 160 5.62 -10.65 26.00
CA VAL A 160 6.12 -11.51 27.09
C VAL A 160 6.67 -10.68 28.24
N LEU A 161 7.48 -9.67 27.96
CA LEU A 161 8.02 -8.77 28.98
C LEU A 161 6.90 -8.00 29.69
N LEU A 162 5.81 -7.66 29.01
CA LEU A 162 4.66 -6.99 29.60
C LEU A 162 4.01 -7.87 30.68
N ILE A 163 3.83 -9.17 30.40
CA ILE A 163 3.36 -10.17 31.38
C ILE A 163 4.33 -10.28 32.57
N VAL A 164 5.64 -10.36 32.32
CA VAL A 164 6.66 -10.48 33.38
C VAL A 164 6.76 -9.21 34.24
N CYS A 165 6.69 -8.02 33.63
CA CYS A 165 6.74 -6.75 34.34
C CYS A 165 5.51 -6.50 35.21
N TYR A 166 4.34 -6.99 34.78
CA TYR A 166 3.12 -6.97 35.59
C TYR A 166 3.31 -7.77 36.88
N LEU A 167 3.84 -9.00 36.80
CA LEU A 167 4.13 -9.84 37.98
C LEU A 167 5.10 -9.18 38.97
N LYS A 168 5.99 -8.31 38.48
CA LYS A 168 6.98 -7.58 39.29
C LYS A 168 6.51 -6.20 39.75
N MET A 169 5.24 -5.83 39.55
CA MET A 169 4.63 -4.57 40.01
C MET A 169 5.37 -3.30 39.55
N LYS A 170 5.81 -3.25 38.28
CA LYS A 170 6.49 -2.07 37.71
C LYS A 170 5.60 -1.31 36.72
N PRO A 171 4.73 -0.38 37.18
CA PRO A 171 3.63 0.18 36.37
C PRO A 171 4.11 1.02 35.17
N LEU A 172 5.22 1.75 35.30
CA LEU A 172 5.79 2.58 34.22
C LEU A 172 6.22 1.76 33.00
N TYR A 173 6.72 0.54 33.22
CA TYR A 173 7.22 -0.34 32.16
C TYR A 173 6.08 -0.99 31.37
N ILE A 174 4.90 -1.18 31.97
CA ILE A 174 3.73 -1.77 31.30
C ILE A 174 3.29 -0.90 30.11
N TRP A 175 3.16 0.41 30.33
CA TRP A 175 2.78 1.35 29.28
C TRP A 175 3.87 1.50 28.22
N LEU A 176 5.14 1.53 28.61
CA LEU A 176 6.25 1.62 27.66
C LEU A 176 6.33 0.39 26.76
N LEU A 177 6.18 -0.80 27.33
CA LEU A 177 6.14 -2.07 26.57
C LEU A 177 4.90 -2.17 25.68
N TYR A 178 3.76 -1.64 26.12
CA TYR A 178 2.54 -1.53 25.30
C TYR A 178 2.76 -0.61 24.10
N PHE A 179 3.32 0.58 24.29
CA PHE A 179 3.64 1.46 23.15
C PHE A 179 4.66 0.84 22.21
N ALA A 180 5.66 0.14 22.74
CA ALA A 180 6.65 -0.58 21.94
C ALA A 180 6.02 -1.73 21.13
N SER A 181 5.06 -2.48 21.70
CA SER A 181 4.35 -3.53 20.96
C SER A 181 3.46 -2.94 19.86
N VAL A 182 2.72 -1.86 20.15
CA VAL A 182 1.94 -1.13 19.14
C VAL A 182 2.82 -0.63 18.00
N LEU A 183 3.97 -0.01 18.30
CA LEU A 183 4.91 0.51 17.30
C LEU A 183 5.48 -0.64 16.44
N SER A 184 5.85 -1.74 17.07
CA SER A 184 6.32 -2.95 16.37
C SER A 184 5.22 -3.51 15.45
N GLY A 185 3.98 -3.56 15.92
CA GLY A 185 2.81 -3.95 15.13
C GLY A 185 2.60 -3.07 13.89
N VAL A 186 2.73 -1.75 14.03
CA VAL A 186 2.66 -0.80 12.90
C VAL A 186 3.74 -1.09 11.86
N LEU A 187 4.97 -1.39 12.30
CA LEU A 187 6.08 -1.71 11.41
C LEU A 187 5.88 -3.04 10.69
N ILE A 188 5.37 -4.08 11.37
CA ILE A 188 5.02 -5.38 10.77
C ILE A 188 4.01 -5.19 9.63
N VAL A 189 2.94 -4.43 9.88
CA VAL A 189 1.89 -4.14 8.89
C VAL A 189 2.47 -3.32 7.72
N HIS A 190 3.30 -2.32 8.01
CA HIS A 190 3.94 -1.51 6.98
C HIS A 190 4.85 -2.34 6.06
N ILE A 191 5.67 -3.23 6.63
CA ILE A 191 6.51 -4.16 5.87
C ILE A 191 5.67 -5.12 5.05
N GLY A 192 4.59 -5.66 5.64
CA GLY A 192 3.62 -6.51 4.96
C GLY A 192 2.99 -5.81 3.75
N LYS A 193 2.54 -4.56 3.91
CA LYS A 193 1.97 -3.74 2.83
C LYS A 193 2.96 -3.57 1.68
N ARG A 194 4.20 -3.20 2.02
CA ARG A 194 5.28 -3.03 1.04
C ARG A 194 5.60 -4.32 0.27
N HIS A 195 5.54 -5.47 0.94
CA HIS A 195 5.82 -6.76 0.30
C HIS A 195 4.66 -7.27 -0.57
N LEU A 196 3.43 -7.17 -0.07
CA LEU A 196 2.26 -7.80 -0.68
C LEU A 196 1.57 -6.94 -1.74
N LEU A 197 1.72 -5.60 -1.66
CA LEU A 197 1.01 -4.68 -2.55
C LEU A 197 1.99 -3.94 -3.46
N GLU A 198 3.00 -3.28 -2.90
CA GLU A 198 3.91 -2.45 -3.69
C GLU A 198 4.81 -3.30 -4.60
N LEU A 199 5.29 -4.45 -4.14
CA LEU A 199 6.17 -5.32 -4.96
C LEU A 199 5.48 -5.86 -6.20
N ASP A 200 4.22 -6.28 -6.09
CA ASP A 200 3.48 -6.81 -7.25
C ASP A 200 3.10 -5.70 -8.23
N GLU A 201 2.74 -4.50 -7.75
CA GLU A 201 2.57 -3.32 -8.62
C GLU A 201 3.84 -3.02 -9.45
N ILE A 202 5.01 -3.06 -8.81
CA ILE A 202 6.31 -2.79 -9.46
C ILE A 202 6.63 -3.87 -10.52
N LEU A 203 6.32 -5.14 -10.22
CA LEU A 203 6.59 -6.24 -11.15
C LEU A 203 5.67 -6.22 -12.37
N ILE A 204 4.42 -5.79 -12.20
CA ILE A 204 3.46 -5.67 -13.30
C ILE A 204 3.85 -4.50 -14.21
N LEU A 205 4.21 -3.35 -13.64
CA LEU A 205 4.72 -2.19 -14.40
C LEU A 205 5.99 -2.51 -15.20
N ARG A 206 6.86 -3.39 -14.69
CA ARG A 206 8.06 -3.86 -15.41
C ARG A 206 7.74 -4.77 -16.60
N LYS A 207 6.68 -5.57 -16.51
CA LYS A 207 6.26 -6.52 -17.56
C LYS A 207 5.50 -5.85 -18.70
N SER A 208 5.02 -4.63 -18.51
CA SER A 208 4.19 -3.93 -19.48
C SER A 208 4.87 -2.66 -20.04
N PRO A 209 6.06 -2.77 -20.69
CA PRO A 209 6.64 -1.64 -21.42
C PRO A 209 5.75 -1.22 -22.59
N GLU A 210 4.83 -2.09 -23.01
CA GLU A 210 3.93 -1.89 -24.14
C GLU A 210 2.87 -0.82 -23.91
N LEU A 211 2.59 -0.38 -22.67
CA LEU A 211 1.75 0.80 -22.44
C LEU A 211 2.41 2.12 -22.88
N ALA A 212 3.74 2.15 -22.98
CA ALA A 212 4.45 3.22 -23.66
C ALA A 212 4.45 3.04 -25.20
N ILE A 213 4.37 1.80 -25.70
CA ILE A 213 4.47 1.46 -27.13
C ILE A 213 3.09 1.55 -27.84
N GLY A 214 2.01 1.16 -27.18
CA GLY A 214 0.64 1.24 -27.71
C GLY A 214 0.15 2.68 -27.85
N LEU A 215 0.54 3.57 -26.94
CA LEU A 215 0.27 5.01 -27.08
C LEU A 215 1.17 5.66 -28.14
N THR A 216 2.44 5.26 -28.29
CA THR A 216 3.30 5.80 -29.37
C THR A 216 2.84 5.40 -30.77
N ARG A 217 2.00 4.37 -30.92
CA ARG A 217 1.29 4.07 -32.18
C ARG A 217 0.09 4.98 -32.46
N GLN A 218 -0.52 5.58 -31.43
CA GLN A 218 -1.67 6.49 -31.55
C GLN A 218 -1.31 7.98 -31.43
N VAL A 219 -0.10 8.28 -30.94
CA VAL A 219 0.43 9.64 -30.76
C VAL A 219 1.20 10.04 -32.03
N SER A 220 0.92 11.23 -32.55
CA SER A 220 1.59 11.79 -33.74
C SER A 220 3.12 11.74 -33.59
N ALA A 221 3.84 11.49 -34.69
CA ALA A 221 5.29 11.28 -34.72
C ALA A 221 6.10 12.36 -33.97
N LYS A 222 5.59 13.59 -33.92
CA LYS A 222 6.21 14.75 -33.25
C LYS A 222 6.13 14.72 -31.71
N GLU A 223 5.13 14.07 -31.13
CA GLU A 223 4.99 13.88 -29.68
C GLU A 223 5.65 12.56 -29.23
N SER A 224 5.74 11.58 -30.14
CA SER A 224 6.46 10.32 -29.90
C SER A 224 7.97 10.50 -29.77
N SER A 225 8.56 11.51 -30.45
CA SER A 225 9.98 11.84 -30.35
C SER A 225 10.32 12.44 -28.98
N ALA A 226 9.44 13.27 -28.42
CA ALA A 226 9.59 13.84 -27.07
C ALA A 226 9.57 12.75 -25.98
N LEU A 227 8.71 11.73 -26.12
CA LEU A 227 8.67 10.57 -25.23
C LEU A 227 9.91 9.68 -25.37
N ARG A 228 10.40 9.44 -26.60
CA ARG A 228 11.66 8.70 -26.81
C ARG A 228 12.85 9.43 -26.20
N THR A 229 12.92 10.75 -26.32
CA THR A 229 13.99 11.55 -25.71
C THR A 229 13.95 11.56 -24.18
N CYS A 230 12.78 11.50 -23.54
CA CYS A 230 12.67 11.42 -22.07
C CYS A 230 13.09 10.05 -21.50
N VAL A 231 12.97 8.97 -22.28
CA VAL A 231 13.42 7.63 -21.90
C VAL A 231 14.91 7.43 -22.25
N SER A 232 15.39 8.01 -23.36
CA SER A 232 16.80 7.91 -23.75
C SER A 232 17.72 8.82 -22.93
N SER A 233 17.24 9.96 -22.43
CA SER A 233 18.05 10.91 -21.64
C SER A 233 18.52 10.36 -20.29
N TYR A 234 17.93 9.27 -19.80
CA TYR A 234 18.42 8.54 -18.62
C TYR A 234 19.63 7.63 -18.92
N HIS A 235 19.88 7.30 -20.19
CA HIS A 235 21.03 6.47 -20.60
C HIS A 235 22.22 7.28 -21.12
N THR A 236 22.07 8.58 -21.38
CA THR A 236 23.15 9.47 -21.83
C THR A 236 23.74 10.34 -20.71
N GLY A 237 23.32 10.16 -19.46
CA GLY A 237 23.87 10.84 -18.28
C GLY A 237 25.00 10.10 -17.56
N VAL A 238 25.75 9.26 -18.26
CA VAL A 238 27.03 8.71 -17.78
C VAL A 238 28.10 8.97 -18.83
N ILE A 239 28.67 10.17 -18.78
CA ILE A 239 30.12 10.40 -18.90
C ILE A 239 30.46 11.38 -17.79
#